data_AF-A0A0F9DLP3-F1
#
_entry.id   AF-A0A0F9DLP3-F1
#
_cell.length_a   1.000
_cell.length_b   1.000
_cell.length_c   1.000
_cell.angle_alpha   90.00
_cell.angle_beta   90.00
_cell.angle_gamma   90.00
#
_symmetry.space_group_name_H-M   'P 1'
#
loop_
_entity.id
_entity.type
_entity.pdbx_description
1 polymer ?
#
loop_
_entity_poly.entity_id
_entity_poly.type
_entity_poly.pdbx_seq_one_letter_code
_entity_poly.pdbx_strand_id
1 'polypeptide(L)'
;MMFRPYYQDEWVTIYHGDCREILPDLPKVDLVLTDPPYGVTQNKGDVVVDLSPLLFYPAIIFSQQPYTTELISQHRQFFKYDLIFE
;
A
#
# COMPACT_ATOMS: atom_id res chain seq x y z
N MET A 1 -7.79 -2.73 -18.61
CA MET A 1 -7.08 -3.63 -19.56
C MET A 1 -6.85 -4.91 -18.79
N MET A 2 -7.21 -6.10 -19.26
CA MET A 2 -7.12 -7.27 -18.37
C MET A 2 -5.65 -7.68 -18.18
N PHE A 3 -5.07 -7.36 -17.02
CA PHE A 3 -3.69 -7.71 -16.69
C PHE A 3 -3.50 -9.22 -16.67
N ARG A 4 -2.45 -9.71 -17.34
CA ARG A 4 -2.11 -11.12 -17.32
C ARG A 4 -1.27 -11.42 -16.06
N PRO A 5 -1.64 -12.43 -15.26
CA PRO A 5 -0.79 -12.89 -14.16
C PRO A 5 0.60 -13.27 -14.67
N TYR A 6 1.62 -12.89 -13.92
CA TYR A 6 2.99 -13.37 -14.11
C TYR A 6 3.13 -14.82 -13.65
N TYR A 7 2.43 -15.17 -12.56
CA TYR A 7 2.38 -16.51 -11.99
C TYR A 7 0.99 -16.75 -11.39
N GLN A 8 0.50 -17.98 -11.47
CA GLN A 8 -0.75 -18.39 -10.85
C GLN A 8 -0.74 -19.88 -10.53
N ASP A 9 -1.17 -20.22 -9.32
CA ASP A 9 -1.51 -21.59 -8.89
C ASP A 9 -2.86 -21.61 -8.16
N GLU A 10 -3.15 -22.70 -7.42
CA GLU A 10 -4.40 -22.85 -6.64
C GLU A 10 -4.54 -21.81 -5.52
N TRP A 11 -3.44 -21.26 -5.01
CA TRP A 11 -3.40 -20.46 -3.79
C TRP A 11 -3.03 -19.00 -4.03
N VAL A 12 -2.23 -18.74 -5.07
CA VAL A 12 -1.57 -17.46 -5.28
C VAL A 12 -1.68 -17.01 -6.73
N THR A 13 -1.95 -15.72 -6.92
CA THR A 13 -1.83 -15.03 -8.22
C THR A 13 -0.89 -13.85 -8.06
N ILE A 14 0.15 -13.78 -8.88
CA ILE A 14 1.15 -12.71 -8.86
C ILE A 14 0.99 -11.89 -10.14
N TYR A 15 0.85 -10.59 -9.97
CA TYR A 15 0.89 -9.62 -11.04
C TYR A 15 2.23 -8.88 -11.02
N HIS A 16 2.83 -8.67 -12.18
CA HIS A 16 4.07 -7.90 -12.31
C HIS A 16 3.77 -6.61 -13.08
N GLY A 17 3.85 -5.47 -12.39
CA GLY A 17 3.60 -4.15 -12.94
C GLY A 17 3.41 -3.09 -11.86
N ASP A 18 3.03 -1.89 -12.28
CA ASP A 18 2.69 -0.80 -11.37
C ASP A 18 1.38 -1.12 -10.64
N CYS A 19 1.41 -1.11 -9.31
CA CYS A 19 0.23 -1.43 -8.51
C CYS A 19 -0.92 -0.44 -8.75
N ARG A 20 -0.64 0.82 -9.10
CA ARG A 20 -1.67 1.84 -9.36
C ARG A 20 -2.50 1.53 -10.59
N GLU A 21 -1.92 0.82 -11.55
CA GLU A 21 -2.61 0.38 -12.76
C GLU A 21 -3.37 -0.94 -12.54
N ILE A 22 -2.82 -1.83 -11.71
CA ILE A 22 -3.37 -3.17 -11.47
C ILE A 22 -4.49 -3.15 -10.42
N LEU A 23 -4.31 -2.45 -9.30
CA LEU A 23 -5.23 -2.44 -8.16
C LEU A 23 -6.68 -2.12 -8.52
N PRO A 24 -6.99 -1.15 -9.42
CA PRO A 24 -8.37 -0.86 -9.81
C PRO A 24 -9.09 -2.01 -10.53
N ASP A 25 -8.34 -2.90 -11.18
CA ASP A 25 -8.86 -4.04 -11.94
C ASP A 25 -8.97 -5.31 -11.07
N LEU A 26 -8.47 -5.30 -9.83
CA LEU A 26 -8.57 -6.44 -8.90
C LEU A 26 -9.94 -6.50 -8.22
N PRO A 27 -10.44 -7.70 -7.89
CA PRO A 27 -11.67 -7.84 -7.11
C PRO A 27 -11.49 -7.26 -5.70
N LYS A 28 -12.62 -6.97 -5.05
CA LYS A 28 -12.65 -6.54 -3.66
C LYS A 28 -11.90 -7.55 -2.78
N VAL A 29 -11.00 -7.05 -1.92
CA VAL A 29 -10.24 -7.86 -0.97
C VAL A 29 -10.69 -7.61 0.47
N ASP A 30 -10.39 -8.55 1.36
CA ASP A 30 -10.69 -8.41 2.80
C ASP A 30 -9.55 -7.71 3.57
N LEU A 31 -8.33 -7.80 3.07
CA LEU A 31 -7.13 -7.21 3.69
C LEU A 31 -6.15 -6.74 2.61
N VAL A 32 -5.61 -5.54 2.81
CA VAL A 32 -4.43 -5.04 2.08
C VAL A 32 -3.24 -5.08 3.04
N LEU A 33 -2.19 -5.83 2.67
CA LEU A 33 -0.90 -5.81 3.36
C LEU A 33 0.13 -5.24 2.40
N THR A 34 0.72 -4.09 2.73
CA THR A 34 1.60 -3.38 1.79
C THR A 34 2.77 -2.67 2.46
N ASP A 35 3.87 -2.61 1.73
CA ASP A 35 5.10 -1.87 2.05
C ASP A 35 5.37 -0.89 0.89
N PRO A 36 4.66 0.26 0.84
CA PRO A 36 4.72 1.18 -0.29
C PRO A 36 6.02 2.00 -0.29
N PRO A 37 6.40 2.61 -1.41
CA PRO A 37 7.49 3.59 -1.43
C PRO A 37 7.18 4.79 -0.51
N TYR A 38 8.11 5.12 0.39
CA TYR A 38 7.98 6.16 1.40
C TYR A 38 8.56 7.51 0.97
N GLY A 39 9.35 7.55 -0.10
CA GLY A 39 10.06 8.75 -0.55
C GLY A 39 11.19 9.19 0.38
N VAL A 40 11.84 8.25 1.06
CA VAL A 40 12.87 8.52 2.08
C VAL A 40 14.28 8.10 1.65
N THR A 41 14.40 7.44 0.50
CA THR A 41 15.67 6.93 -0.04
C THR A 41 16.15 7.73 -1.26
N GLN A 42 17.38 7.46 -1.72
CA GLN A 42 17.91 8.03 -2.98
C GLN A 42 17.44 7.25 -4.23
N ASN A 43 16.60 6.22 -4.06
CA ASN A 43 16.13 5.42 -5.17
C ASN A 43 15.09 6.21 -5.98
N LYS A 44 15.27 6.27 -7.31
CA LYS A 44 14.33 6.95 -8.22
C LYS A 44 12.92 6.36 -8.19
N GLY A 45 12.79 5.08 -7.84
CA GLY A 45 11.51 4.40 -7.70
C GLY A 45 10.81 4.63 -6.36
N ASP A 46 11.51 5.22 -5.39
CA ASP A 46 10.95 5.54 -4.08
C ASP A 46 10.22 6.88 -4.14
N VAL A 47 9.05 6.86 -4.78
CA VAL A 47 8.18 8.02 -4.93
C VAL A 47 6.93 7.77 -4.11
N VAL A 48 6.61 8.69 -3.19
CA VAL A 48 5.39 8.60 -2.37
C VAL A 48 4.17 8.41 -3.25
N VAL A 49 3.38 7.37 -2.95
CA VAL A 49 2.12 7.06 -3.63
C VAL A 49 0.94 7.46 -2.75
N ASP A 50 -0.11 7.98 -3.37
CA ASP A 50 -1.40 8.20 -2.69
C ASP A 50 -2.03 6.86 -2.31
N LEU A 51 -2.10 6.59 -1.00
CA LEU A 51 -2.67 5.35 -0.46
C LEU A 51 -4.17 5.45 -0.18
N SER A 52 -4.79 6.60 -0.40
CA SER A 52 -6.24 6.78 -0.20
C SER A 52 -7.09 5.65 -0.83
N PRO A 53 -6.76 5.13 -2.04
CA PRO A 53 -7.49 4.00 -2.63
C PRO A 53 -7.37 2.68 -1.85
N LEU A 54 -6.29 2.49 -1.09
CA LEU A 54 -6.08 1.28 -0.28
C LEU A 54 -6.83 1.36 1.06
N LEU A 55 -7.06 2.57 1.56
CA LEU A 55 -7.75 2.81 2.83
C LEU A 55 -9.26 2.56 2.79
N PHE A 56 -9.82 2.24 1.61
CA PHE A 56 -11.17 1.68 1.49
C PHE A 56 -11.28 0.25 2.04
N TYR A 57 -10.15 -0.41 2.24
CA TYR A 57 -10.04 -1.76 2.77
C TYR A 57 -9.43 -1.74 4.17
N PRO A 58 -9.69 -2.76 5.00
CA PRO A 58 -8.80 -3.06 6.12
C PRO A 58 -7.36 -3.17 5.60
N ALA A 59 -6.46 -2.34 6.12
CA ALA A 59 -5.10 -2.23 5.60
C ALA A 59 -4.05 -2.28 6.72
N ILE A 60 -2.99 -3.03 6.49
CA ILE A 60 -1.74 -2.99 7.26
C ILE A 60 -0.69 -2.39 6.32
N ILE A 61 -0.17 -1.23 6.73
CA ILE A 61 0.77 -0.44 5.93
C ILE A 61 2.05 -0.34 6.75
N PHE A 62 3.14 -0.90 6.23
CA PHE A 62 4.46 -0.62 6.78
C PHE A 62 4.83 0.84 6.44
N SER A 63 5.54 1.52 7.33
CA SER A 63 5.96 2.90 7.13
C SER A 63 7.25 3.21 7.90
N GLN A 64 7.95 4.26 7.47
CA GLN A 64 9.10 4.83 8.17
C GLN A 64 8.93 6.33 8.36
N GLN A 65 9.51 6.90 9.41
CA GLN A 65 9.53 8.35 9.59
C GLN A 65 10.38 9.03 8.50
N PRO A 66 9.99 10.21 7.99
CA PRO A 66 8.85 11.05 8.38
C PRO A 66 7.50 10.67 7.74
N TYR A 67 7.48 9.70 6.82
CA TYR A 67 6.30 9.31 6.06
C TYR A 67 5.13 8.84 6.94
N THR A 68 5.41 8.12 8.03
CA THR A 68 4.39 7.70 9.01
C THR A 68 3.59 8.90 9.55
N THR A 69 4.27 10.00 9.89
CA THR A 69 3.61 11.21 10.38
C THR A 69 2.74 11.87 9.31
N GLU A 70 3.20 11.94 8.06
CA GLU A 70 2.41 12.48 6.95
C GLU A 70 1.14 11.66 6.70
N LEU A 71 1.26 10.32 6.70
CA LEU A 71 0.14 9.41 6.50
C LEU A 71 -0.95 9.59 7.59
N ILE A 72 -0.53 9.66 8.86
CA ILE A 72 -1.44 9.90 9.98
C ILE A 72 -2.10 11.29 9.86
N SER A 73 -1.33 12.31 9.48
CA SER A 73 -1.82 13.69 9.33
C SER A 73 -2.91 13.78 8.26
N GLN A 74 -2.68 13.17 7.09
CA GLN A 74 -3.62 13.16 5.97
C GLN A 74 -4.92 12.41 6.28
N HIS A 75 -4.86 11.39 7.14
CA HIS A 75 -5.98 10.51 7.47
C HIS A 75 -6.38 10.56 8.94
N ARG A 76 -6.21 11.73 9.59
CA ARG A 76 -6.36 11.93 11.04
C ARG A 76 -7.66 11.39 11.64
N GLN A 77 -8.75 11.39 10.87
CA GLN A 77 -10.05 10.86 11.30
C GLN A 77 -10.06 9.36 11.61
N PHE A 78 -9.13 8.60 11.02
CA PHE A 78 -9.02 7.14 11.22
C PHE A 78 -7.98 6.78 12.29
N PHE A 79 -7.13 7.72 12.68
CA PHE A 79 -6.09 7.50 13.67
C PHE A 79 -6.68 7.36 15.08
N LYS A 80 -6.29 6.30 15.80
CA LYS A 80 -6.80 6.00 17.14
C LYS A 80 -5.71 5.96 18.20
N TYR A 81 -4.58 5.33 17.90
CA TYR A 81 -3.49 5.12 18.84
C TYR A 81 -2.16 5.00 18.11
N ASP A 82 -1.09 5.33 18.80
CA ASP A 82 0.29 5.06 18.42
C ASP A 82 0.95 4.31 19.59
N LEU A 83 1.62 3.20 19.29
CA LEU A 83 2.27 2.34 20.28
C LEU A 83 3.77 2.45 20.08
N ILE A 84 4.44 3.04 21.07
CA ILE A 84 5.88 3.24 21.09
C ILE A 84 6.46 2.29 22.13
N PHE A 85 7.46 1.51 21.73
CA PHE A 85 8.17 0.56 22.57
C PHE A 85 9.64 1.03 22.69
N GLU A 86 10.24 0.86 23.87
CA GLU A 86 11.65 1.17 24.17
C GLU A 86 12.57 -0.05 24.00
#